data_AF-A0A7J2RV82-F1
#
_entry.id   AF-A0A7J2RV82-F1
#
_cell.length_a   1.000
_cell.length_b   1.000
_cell.length_c   1.000
_cell.angle_alpha   90.00
_cell.angle_beta   90.00
_cell.angle_gamma   90.00
#
_symmetry.space_group_name_H-M   'P 1'
#
loop_
_entity.id
_entity.type
_entity.pdbx_description
1 polymer ?
#
loop_
_entity_poly.entity_id
_entity_poly.type
_entity_poly.pdbx_seq_one_letter_code
_entity_poly.pdbx_strand_id
1 'polypeptide(L)'
;MEDFVIINENDFMKARKEIRKNNNKKIIFSGLDDELNRKILEKEKIDVLLLNQSGRTDKTKQRNSGFNHVLAKIAKKKNVAIGINFDEIIESEKKRKADILGRVIQNIKLCNKNKLKMKFFSLKNKNKINIYDVKSLGLVLGMPTWMTKNLDI
;
A
#
# COMPACT_ATOMS: atom_id res chain seq x y z
N MET A 1 0.93 -1.00 -21.34
CA MET A 1 1.07 -1.68 -20.04
C MET A 1 2.20 -0.98 -19.34
N GLU A 2 1.94 -0.23 -18.27
CA GLU A 2 3.03 0.40 -17.53
C GLU A 2 3.85 -0.72 -16.88
N ASP A 3 5.13 -0.81 -17.22
CA ASP A 3 6.03 -1.78 -16.62
C ASP A 3 6.23 -1.41 -15.14
N PHE A 4 5.52 -2.10 -14.25
CA PHE A 4 5.73 -2.00 -12.81
C PHE A 4 6.63 -3.15 -12.34
N VAL A 5 7.59 -2.83 -11.47
CA VAL A 5 8.46 -3.83 -10.83
C VAL A 5 8.07 -3.92 -9.37
N ILE A 6 7.66 -5.12 -8.94
CA ILE A 6 7.37 -5.43 -7.54
C ILE A 6 8.66 -5.95 -6.92
N ILE A 7 9.16 -5.22 -5.93
CA ILE A 7 10.34 -5.61 -5.16
C ILE A 7 9.85 -6.07 -3.79
N ASN A 8 10.01 -7.37 -3.51
CA ASN A 8 9.71 -7.97 -2.21
C ASN A 8 11.02 -8.49 -1.61
N GLU A 9 11.67 -7.67 -0.81
CA GLU A 9 13.00 -7.97 -0.27
C GLU A 9 13.07 -7.67 1.22
N ASN A 10 13.71 -8.59 1.96
CA ASN A 10 13.91 -8.48 3.40
C ASN A 10 15.22 -7.77 3.76
N ASP A 11 16.10 -7.54 2.77
CA ASP A 11 17.39 -6.88 2.95
C ASP A 11 17.40 -5.51 2.28
N PHE A 12 17.72 -4.48 3.08
CA PHE A 12 17.81 -3.09 2.63
C PHE A 12 18.80 -2.90 1.48
N MET A 13 19.95 -3.59 1.49
CA MET A 13 20.96 -3.42 0.45
C MET A 13 20.52 -4.02 -0.89
N LYS A 14 19.85 -5.16 -0.85
CA LYS A 14 19.32 -5.83 -2.04
C LYS A 14 18.16 -5.03 -2.63
N ALA A 15 17.20 -4.62 -1.79
CA ALA A 15 16.10 -3.75 -2.20
C ALA A 15 16.63 -2.47 -2.86
N ARG A 16 17.63 -1.83 -2.26
CA ARG A 16 18.27 -0.64 -2.82
C ARG A 16 18.91 -0.88 -4.19
N LYS A 17 19.61 -2.00 -4.37
CA LYS A 17 20.26 -2.34 -5.63
C LYS A 17 19.23 -2.56 -6.74
N GLU A 18 18.11 -3.22 -6.42
CA GLU A 18 17.02 -3.46 -7.38
C GLU A 18 16.26 -2.19 -7.74
N ILE A 19 15.99 -1.31 -6.76
CA ILE A 19 15.35 -0.01 -6.98
C ILE A 19 16.20 0.81 -7.95
N ARG A 20 17.51 0.92 -7.71
CA ARG A 20 18.43 1.67 -8.55
C ARG A 20 18.59 1.08 -9.95
N LYS A 21 18.54 -0.25 -10.06
CA LYS A 21 18.63 -0.95 -11.35
C LYS A 21 17.41 -0.68 -12.23
N ASN A 22 16.26 -0.38 -11.63
CA ASN A 22 14.97 -0.21 -12.31
C ASN A 22 14.46 1.25 -12.34
N ASN A 23 15.34 2.25 -12.28
CA ASN A 23 14.99 3.68 -12.26
C ASN A 23 14.07 4.16 -13.43
N ASN A 24 13.95 3.40 -14.51
CA ASN A 24 13.13 3.75 -15.68
C ASN A 24 11.70 3.19 -15.62
N LYS A 25 11.33 2.47 -14.55
CA LYS A 25 10.02 1.78 -14.38
C LYS A 25 9.32 2.25 -13.12
N LYS A 26 7.99 2.05 -13.02
CA LYS A 26 7.26 2.34 -11.78
C LYS A 26 7.66 1.33 -10.70
N ILE A 27 8.17 1.83 -9.58
CA ILE A 27 8.70 0.97 -8.51
C ILE A 27 7.65 0.79 -7.41
N ILE A 28 7.21 -0.45 -7.24
CA ILE A 28 6.31 -0.87 -6.16
C ILE A 28 7.13 -1.64 -5.14
N PHE A 29 7.33 -1.05 -3.96
CA PHE A 29 8.04 -1.71 -2.87
C PHE A 29 7.06 -2.39 -1.92
N SER A 30 7.29 -3.67 -1.60
CA SER A 30 6.53 -4.44 -0.62
C SER A 30 7.48 -4.96 0.44
N GLY A 31 7.32 -4.53 1.69
CA GLY A 31 8.11 -5.00 2.82
C GLY A 31 7.24 -5.34 4.02
N LEU A 32 7.54 -6.46 4.68
CA LEU A 32 6.85 -6.88 5.92
C LEU A 32 7.37 -6.13 7.15
N ASP A 33 8.62 -5.65 7.12
CA ASP A 33 9.26 -4.94 8.21
C ASP A 33 9.05 -3.41 8.13
N ASP A 34 8.55 -2.84 9.22
CA ASP A 34 8.24 -1.43 9.35
C ASP A 34 9.51 -0.56 9.34
N GLU A 35 10.62 -1.05 9.90
CA GLU A 35 11.89 -0.31 9.89
C GLU A 35 12.48 -0.23 8.48
N LEU A 36 12.46 -1.34 7.76
CA LEU A 36 12.92 -1.42 6.38
C LEU A 36 12.05 -0.54 5.46
N ASN A 37 10.72 -0.60 5.61
CA ASN A 37 9.78 0.28 4.92
C ASN A 37 10.11 1.76 5.16
N ARG A 38 10.39 2.15 6.41
CA ARG A 38 10.80 3.51 6.74
C ARG A 38 12.12 3.90 6.09
N LYS A 39 13.15 3.06 6.19
CA LYS A 39 14.48 3.34 5.63
C LYS A 39 14.42 3.50 4.11
N ILE A 40 13.66 2.67 3.42
CA ILE A 40 13.48 2.74 1.96
C ILE A 40 12.72 4.01 1.59
N LEU A 41 11.61 4.29 2.28
CA LEU A 41 10.84 5.51 2.09
C LEU A 41 11.68 6.76 2.37
N GLU A 42 12.65 6.73 3.29
CA GLU A 42 13.55 7.85 3.60
C GLU A 42 14.74 8.00 2.64
N LYS A 43 15.32 6.90 2.14
CA LYS A 43 16.57 6.95 1.35
C LYS A 43 16.37 6.83 -0.16
N GLU A 44 15.36 6.11 -0.62
CA GLU A 44 15.17 5.79 -2.03
C GLU A 44 14.01 6.56 -2.66
N LYS A 45 13.95 6.54 -4.01
CA LYS A 45 12.85 7.08 -4.80
C LYS A 45 11.97 5.91 -5.23
N ILE A 46 10.83 5.75 -4.58
CA ILE A 46 9.81 4.75 -4.93
C ILE A 46 8.51 5.48 -5.30
N ASP A 47 7.74 4.93 -6.22
CA ASP A 47 6.46 5.52 -6.61
C ASP A 47 5.33 5.08 -5.68
N VAL A 48 5.38 3.81 -5.27
CA VAL A 48 4.33 3.17 -4.48
C VAL A 48 4.93 2.31 -3.37
N LEU A 49 4.42 2.49 -2.15
CA LEU A 49 4.65 1.56 -1.04
C LEU A 49 3.43 0.63 -0.90
N LEU A 50 3.57 -0.63 -1.29
CA LEU A 50 2.55 -1.66 -1.12
C LEU A 50 2.57 -2.18 0.32
N LEU A 51 1.44 -2.05 1.00
CA LEU A 51 1.27 -2.52 2.37
C LEU A 51 0.52 -3.84 2.38
N ASN A 52 1.23 -4.91 2.75
CA ASN A 52 0.61 -6.21 3.04
C ASN A 52 0.04 -6.18 4.46
N GLN A 53 -1.25 -6.49 4.56
CA GLN A 53 -2.02 -6.52 5.81
C GLN A 53 -2.16 -7.95 6.35
N SER A 54 -1.95 -8.95 5.49
CA SER A 54 -1.93 -10.36 5.87
C SER A 54 -0.79 -10.66 6.84
N GLY A 55 -1.04 -11.52 7.85
CA GLY A 55 -0.02 -11.96 8.81
C GLY A 55 0.33 -10.99 9.95
N ARG A 56 -0.17 -9.75 9.94
CA ARG A 56 0.08 -8.82 11.05
C ARG A 56 -0.86 -9.11 12.24
N THR A 57 -0.32 -9.05 13.46
CA THR A 57 -1.08 -9.16 14.70
C THR A 57 -1.37 -7.78 15.26
N ASP A 58 -2.64 -7.54 15.61
CA ASP A 58 -3.05 -6.28 16.22
C ASP A 58 -2.55 -6.20 17.66
N LYS A 59 -2.18 -4.99 18.09
CA LYS A 59 -1.79 -4.72 19.47
C LYS A 59 -3.05 -4.43 20.28
N THR A 60 -3.00 -4.68 21.59
CA THR A 60 -4.14 -4.49 22.50
C THR A 60 -4.80 -3.11 22.40
N LYS A 61 -4.03 -2.05 22.09
CA LYS A 61 -4.53 -0.67 21.99
C LYS A 61 -4.74 -0.15 20.56
N GLN A 62 -4.19 -0.83 19.55
CA GLN A 62 -4.24 -0.33 18.17
C GLN A 62 -4.07 -1.46 17.15
N ARG A 63 -4.76 -1.31 16.01
CA ARG A 63 -4.54 -2.18 14.86
C ARG A 63 -3.18 -1.91 14.25
N ASN A 64 -2.46 -2.98 13.91
CA ASN A 64 -1.10 -2.90 13.42
C ASN A 64 -1.09 -3.06 11.90
N SER A 65 -1.33 -1.97 11.17
CA SER A 65 -1.36 -1.98 9.70
C SER A 65 0.00 -1.77 9.03
N GLY A 66 1.07 -1.60 9.81
CA GLY A 66 2.41 -1.23 9.30
C GLY A 66 2.50 0.20 8.78
N PHE A 67 1.45 1.00 8.98
CA PHE A 67 1.38 2.37 8.49
C PHE A 67 1.06 3.35 9.61
N ASN A 68 1.99 4.28 9.83
CA ASN A 68 1.93 5.26 10.90
C ASN A 68 1.92 6.69 10.35
N HIS A 69 1.53 7.64 11.19
CA HIS A 69 1.55 9.06 10.87
C HIS A 69 2.94 9.57 10.45
N VAL A 70 4.02 9.01 10.98
CA VAL A 70 5.41 9.33 10.59
C VAL A 70 5.68 8.90 9.15
N LEU A 71 5.37 7.64 8.81
CA LEU A 71 5.51 7.11 7.45
C LEU A 71 4.69 7.93 6.46
N ALA A 72 3.47 8.30 6.84
CA ALA A 72 2.59 9.11 6.00
C ALA A 72 3.18 10.51 5.71
N LYS A 73 3.81 11.16 6.68
CA LYS A 73 4.49 12.45 6.48
C LYS A 73 5.68 12.31 5.51
N ILE A 74 6.49 11.26 5.68
CA ILE A 74 7.65 10.99 4.81
C ILE A 74 7.16 10.69 3.39
N ALA A 75 6.14 9.86 3.23
CA ALA A 75 5.54 9.53 1.94
C ALA A 75 5.03 10.80 1.25
N LYS A 76 4.42 11.72 2.00
CA LYS A 76 3.93 12.99 1.43
C LYS A 76 5.07 13.88 0.96
N LYS A 77 6.14 13.99 1.77
CA LYS A 77 7.34 14.78 1.42
C LYS A 77 8.00 14.28 0.15
N LYS A 78 7.96 12.96 -0.09
CA LYS A 78 8.54 12.32 -1.28
C LYS A 78 7.55 12.05 -2.41
N ASN A 79 6.29 12.44 -2.25
CA ASN A 79 5.22 12.19 -3.21
C ASN A 79 5.01 10.69 -3.55
N VAL A 80 5.19 9.81 -2.56
CA VAL A 80 4.97 8.36 -2.69
C VAL A 80 3.50 8.03 -2.44
N ALA A 81 2.91 7.20 -3.29
CA ALA A 81 1.55 6.70 -3.11
C ALA A 81 1.53 5.44 -2.22
N ILE A 82 0.43 5.22 -1.51
CA ILE A 82 0.23 4.01 -0.70
C ILE A 82 -0.57 2.98 -1.49
N GLY A 83 -0.02 1.78 -1.63
CA GLY A 83 -0.67 0.63 -2.25
C GLY A 83 -1.33 -0.28 -1.22
N ILE A 84 -2.54 -0.76 -1.52
CA ILE A 84 -3.15 -1.89 -0.80
C ILE A 84 -3.19 -3.09 -1.74
N ASN A 85 -2.79 -4.24 -1.21
CA ASN A 85 -2.93 -5.52 -1.91
C ASN A 85 -4.40 -5.97 -1.86
N PHE A 86 -5.06 -5.96 -3.01
CA PHE A 86 -6.47 -6.34 -3.15
C PHE A 86 -6.68 -7.85 -3.08
N ASP A 87 -5.69 -8.64 -3.50
CA ASP A 87 -5.77 -10.10 -3.46
C ASP A 87 -5.92 -10.60 -2.01
N GLU A 88 -5.28 -9.92 -1.05
CA GLU A 88 -5.42 -10.26 0.38
C GLU A 88 -6.85 -10.09 0.89
N ILE A 89 -7.61 -9.14 0.33
CA ILE A 89 -9.01 -8.88 0.72
C ILE A 89 -9.93 -9.95 0.11
N ILE A 90 -9.64 -10.40 -1.11
CA ILE A 90 -10.42 -11.44 -1.79
C ILE A 90 -10.18 -12.80 -1.16
N GLU A 91 -8.92 -13.16 -0.93
CA GLU A 91 -8.51 -14.49 -0.49
C GLU A 91 -8.68 -14.72 1.02
N SER A 92 -8.88 -13.64 1.79
CA SER A 92 -9.11 -13.78 3.24
C SER A 92 -10.55 -14.17 3.56
N GLU A 93 -10.69 -15.08 4.52
CA GLU A 93 -11.99 -15.58 4.96
C GLU A 93 -12.42 -15.00 6.32
N LYS A 94 -13.73 -14.81 6.48
CA LYS A 94 -14.43 -14.53 7.75
C LYS A 94 -13.76 -13.42 8.57
N LYS A 95 -13.23 -13.78 9.74
CA LYS A 95 -12.64 -12.86 10.72
C LYS A 95 -11.40 -12.14 10.17
N ARG A 96 -10.54 -12.85 9.42
CA ARG A 96 -9.32 -12.27 8.85
C ARG A 96 -9.65 -11.17 7.84
N LYS A 97 -10.72 -11.35 7.07
CA LYS A 97 -11.21 -10.34 6.12
C LYS A 97 -11.66 -9.07 6.84
N ALA A 98 -12.42 -9.22 7.93
CA ALA A 98 -12.86 -8.10 8.74
C ALA A 98 -11.67 -7.33 9.36
N ASP A 99 -10.65 -8.04 9.83
CA ASP A 99 -9.43 -7.43 10.39
C ASP A 99 -8.66 -6.64 9.32
N ILE A 100 -8.47 -7.21 8.13
CA ILE A 100 -7.80 -6.56 6.99
C ILE A 100 -8.57 -5.31 6.56
N LEU A 101 -9.89 -5.41 6.37
CA LEU A 101 -10.72 -4.24 6.02
C LEU A 101 -10.62 -3.16 7.10
N GLY A 102 -10.62 -3.57 8.38
CA GLY A 102 -10.43 -2.67 9.50
C GLY A 102 -9.10 -1.90 9.48
N ARG A 103 -8.02 -2.54 9.03
CA ARG A 103 -6.70 -1.90 8.84
C ARG A 103 -6.68 -1.00 7.61
N VAL A 104 -7.32 -1.41 6.52
CA VAL A 104 -7.47 -0.60 5.31
C VAL A 104 -8.22 0.71 5.61
N ILE A 105 -9.33 0.65 6.35
CA ILE A 105 -10.08 1.85 6.77
C ILE A 105 -9.19 2.81 7.58
N GLN A 106 -8.36 2.28 8.48
CA GLN A 106 -7.41 3.10 9.25
C GLN A 106 -6.35 3.75 8.33
N ASN A 107 -5.82 2.99 7.37
CA ASN A 107 -4.85 3.50 6.40
C ASN A 107 -5.46 4.60 5.53
N ILE A 108 -6.70 4.44 5.09
CA ILE A 108 -7.46 5.45 4.34
C ILE A 108 -7.59 6.73 5.16
N LYS A 109 -7.97 6.64 6.44
CA LYS A 109 -8.06 7.81 7.34
C LYS A 109 -6.72 8.54 7.48
N LEU A 110 -5.62 7.79 7.65
CA LEU A 110 -4.27 8.36 7.73
C LEU A 110 -3.83 9.00 6.42
N CYS A 111 -4.16 8.39 5.28
CA CYS A 111 -3.85 8.94 3.96
C CYS A 111 -4.66 10.21 3.70
N ASN A 112 -5.94 10.22 4.04
CA ASN A 112 -6.80 11.39 3.88
C ASN A 112 -6.30 12.57 4.73
N LYS A 113 -5.96 12.32 5.99
CA LYS A 113 -5.41 13.35 6.90
C LYS A 113 -4.14 14.01 6.34
N ASN A 114 -3.28 13.23 5.68
CA ASN A 114 -2.01 13.69 5.13
C ASN A 114 -2.08 14.03 3.62
N LYS A 115 -3.27 14.03 3.01
CA LYS A 115 -3.49 14.26 1.57
C LYS A 115 -2.59 13.39 0.68
N LEU A 116 -2.46 12.12 1.03
CA LEU A 116 -1.70 11.12 0.27
C LEU A 116 -2.57 10.48 -0.81
N LYS A 117 -1.93 10.03 -1.89
CA LYS A 117 -2.58 9.21 -2.91
C LYS A 117 -2.57 7.75 -2.45
N MET A 118 -3.66 7.04 -2.71
CA MET A 118 -3.80 5.62 -2.41
C MET A 118 -4.23 4.87 -3.67
N LYS A 119 -3.70 3.66 -3.87
CA LYS A 119 -4.01 2.79 -5.00
C LYS A 119 -4.25 1.36 -4.53
N PHE A 120 -5.09 0.63 -5.25
CA PHE A 120 -5.28 -0.81 -5.05
C PHE A 120 -4.53 -1.57 -6.13
N PHE A 121 -3.82 -2.62 -5.74
CA PHE A 121 -3.06 -3.48 -6.64
C PHE A 121 -3.55 -4.93 -6.51
N SER A 122 -3.81 -5.59 -7.63
CA SER A 122 -3.83 -7.05 -7.71
C SER A 122 -2.50 -7.52 -8.24
N LEU A 123 -1.85 -8.41 -7.51
CA LEU A 123 -0.63 -9.09 -7.92
C LEU A 123 -0.95 -10.35 -8.72
N LYS A 124 -2.12 -10.96 -8.48
CA LYS A 124 -2.58 -12.16 -9.18
C LYS A 124 -3.42 -11.79 -10.39
N ASN A 125 -2.98 -12.18 -11.59
CA ASN A 125 -3.70 -12.01 -12.85
C ASN A 125 -5.11 -12.64 -12.88
N LYS A 126 -5.45 -13.51 -11.92
CA LYS A 126 -6.79 -14.12 -11.78
C LYS A 126 -7.86 -13.11 -11.34
N ASN A 127 -7.46 -12.10 -10.57
CA ASN A 127 -8.39 -11.09 -10.06
C ASN A 127 -8.31 -9.86 -10.96
N LYS A 128 -8.97 -9.90 -12.12
CA LYS A 128 -9.11 -8.71 -12.96
C LYS A 128 -9.94 -7.68 -12.18
N ILE A 129 -9.25 -6.64 -11.73
CA ILE A 129 -9.86 -5.56 -10.99
C ILE A 129 -10.63 -4.66 -11.96
N ASN A 130 -11.95 -4.60 -11.79
CA ASN A 130 -12.75 -3.57 -12.44
C ASN A 130 -12.60 -2.25 -11.68
N ILE A 131 -12.32 -1.18 -12.40
CA ILE A 131 -12.07 0.15 -11.82
C ILE A 131 -13.31 0.70 -11.09
N TYR A 132 -14.52 0.37 -11.57
CA TYR A 132 -15.78 0.81 -10.94
C TYR A 132 -16.02 0.11 -9.60
N ASP A 133 -15.70 -1.18 -9.52
CA ASP A 133 -15.88 -1.96 -8.29
C ASP A 133 -14.91 -1.49 -7.21
N VAL A 134 -13.66 -1.18 -7.57
CA VAL A 134 -12.69 -0.62 -6.62
C VAL A 134 -13.04 0.79 -6.18
N LYS A 135 -13.55 1.63 -7.08
CA LYS A 135 -14.05 2.96 -6.71
C LYS A 135 -15.21 2.83 -5.71
N SER A 136 -16.14 1.93 -5.96
CA SER A 136 -17.28 1.66 -5.08
C SER A 136 -16.82 1.13 -3.72
N LEU A 137 -15.89 0.16 -3.71
CA LEU A 137 -15.30 -0.36 -2.48
C LEU A 137 -14.56 0.74 -1.69
N GLY A 138 -13.76 1.55 -2.37
CA GLY A 138 -13.06 2.67 -1.75
C GLY A 138 -14.01 3.63 -1.07
N LEU A 139 -15.11 3.99 -1.71
CA LEU A 139 -16.15 4.85 -1.12
C LEU A 139 -16.78 4.21 0.12
N VAL A 140 -17.12 2.92 0.08
CA VAL A 140 -17.66 2.18 1.24
C VAL A 140 -16.68 2.14 2.41
N LEU A 141 -15.37 2.03 2.13
CA LEU A 141 -14.32 2.02 3.15
C LEU A 141 -13.96 3.44 3.67
N GLY A 142 -14.64 4.47 3.18
CA GLY A 142 -14.47 5.86 3.64
C GLY A 142 -13.39 6.65 2.90
N MET A 143 -13.01 6.25 1.69
CA MET A 143 -12.15 7.07 0.84
C MET A 143 -12.92 8.29 0.32
N PRO A 144 -12.32 9.49 0.39
CA PRO A 144 -12.94 10.68 -0.18
C PRO A 144 -12.93 10.63 -1.71
N THR A 145 -13.88 11.32 -2.34
CA THR A 145 -14.08 11.35 -3.80
C THR A 145 -12.85 11.82 -4.58
N TRP A 146 -12.07 12.76 -4.05
CA TRP A 146 -10.82 13.21 -4.69
C TRP A 146 -9.75 12.11 -4.74
N MET A 147 -9.77 11.18 -3.78
CA MET A 147 -8.83 10.07 -3.71
C MET A 147 -9.27 8.94 -4.65
N THR A 148 -10.57 8.65 -4.72
CA THR A 148 -11.11 7.62 -5.61
C THR A 148 -11.10 8.03 -7.08
N LYS A 149 -11.20 9.33 -7.39
CA LYS A 149 -11.09 9.85 -8.76
C LYS A 149 -9.72 9.58 -9.38
N ASN A 150 -8.66 9.58 -8.57
CA ASN A 150 -7.27 9.37 -8.98
C ASN A 150 -6.82 7.89 -8.92
N LEU A 151 -7.77 6.96 -8.78
CA LEU A 151 -7.51 5.53 -8.90
C LEU A 151 -7.39 5.19 -10.39
N ASP A 152 -6.28 5.57 -11.00
CA ASP A 152 -5.86 5.05 -12.31
C ASP A 152 -5.00 3.81 -12.08
N ILE A 153 -5.31 2.73 -12.80
CA ILE A 153 -4.54 1.47 -12.80
C ILE A 153 -3.18 1.73 -13.44
#